data_AF-A0A3D3JR41-F1
#
_entry.id   AF-A0A3D3JR41-F1
#
_cell.length_a   1.000
_cell.length_b   1.000
_cell.length_c   1.000
_cell.angle_alpha   90.00
_cell.angle_beta   90.00
_cell.angle_gamma   90.00
#
_symmetry.space_group_name_H-M   'P 1'
#
loop_
_entity.id
_entity.type
_entity.pdbx_description
1 polymer ?
#
loop_
_entity_poly.entity_id
_entity_poly.type
_entity_poly.pdbx_seq_one_letter_code
_entity_poly.pdbx_strand_id
1 'polypeptide(L)'
;MSREEFTEKYVIPNVNTFVIAPSNVEMPSFKKWQSSGRRWLAGCLVPYEKDGKTYTAEQAYKHISSTAGFTNRLVHGSMADEDAGSYPASAAYAEAIHKLRASPEFKDKLFHSYEHIHALMGQQAFMKAIIDTGSTIAWKRYLKTHTSELAARLFLQQKVVDMAREFRDMYPRAMEHVAVCFGTFTAVGGHLLNSTPSVNYKVYLDTQYNAIANDPVFWGTYGLMLYHSGYSDEETIRWACNLFRHYGIEGKTEPATKNPYKSPHLTNGDFVDGTQGWEITPAEQGSIRTTLKPGLGKLQERMYWSPDGDIGLVMARSAEKPNSITQEIKNLEPGKLYTFRMMTCDYDDMSKKEKYAVRIELENVTMIPERTFTCFAPLAGFINPKTHKTWMNYHWYLFRAKGKSARVTITDWKADAEPAGPVGQQLMFNFLQVHPYYPMEE
;
A
#
# COMPACT_ATOMS: atom_id res chain seq x y z
N MET A 1 19.59 -1.15 -10.81
CA MET A 1 19.53 -0.35 -9.57
C MET A 1 19.30 -1.29 -8.41
N SER A 2 20.23 -1.34 -7.46
CA SER A 2 20.09 -2.07 -6.19
C SER A 2 19.09 -1.37 -5.26
N ARG A 3 18.74 -2.03 -4.15
CA ARG A 3 17.87 -1.43 -3.12
C ARG A 3 18.56 -0.23 -2.47
N GLU A 4 19.86 -0.32 -2.25
CA GLU A 4 20.68 0.74 -1.68
C GLU A 4 20.71 1.96 -2.60
N GLU A 5 21.02 1.76 -3.89
CA GLU A 5 21.03 2.84 -4.89
C GLU A 5 19.66 3.52 -5.01
N PHE A 6 18.58 2.74 -4.99
CA PHE A 6 17.22 3.26 -4.99
C PHE A 6 16.94 4.11 -3.75
N THR A 7 17.32 3.61 -2.58
CA THR A 7 17.09 4.29 -1.30
C THR A 7 17.87 5.60 -1.24
N GLU A 8 19.13 5.60 -1.69
CA GLU A 8 19.99 6.79 -1.75
C GLU A 8 19.46 7.84 -2.72
N LYS A 9 19.01 7.43 -3.91
CA LYS A 9 18.52 8.36 -4.93
C LYS A 9 17.15 8.94 -4.58
N TYR A 10 16.21 8.11 -4.12
CA TYR A 10 14.79 8.51 -4.05
C TYR A 10 14.22 8.67 -2.64
N VAL A 11 14.79 8.01 -1.62
CA VAL A 11 14.20 8.01 -0.27
C VAL A 11 14.96 8.95 0.66
N ILE A 12 16.28 8.79 0.76
CA ILE A 12 17.14 9.55 1.67
C ILE A 12 16.97 11.07 1.53
N PRO A 13 16.84 11.67 0.34
CA PRO A 13 16.67 13.13 0.21
C PRO A 13 15.34 13.65 0.76
N ASN A 14 14.34 12.78 0.93
CA ASN A 14 12.95 13.15 1.21
C ASN A 14 12.48 12.70 2.60
N VAL A 15 13.31 11.96 3.33
CA VAL A 15 12.94 11.33 4.61
C VAL A 15 14.01 11.63 5.66
N ASN A 16 13.57 12.08 6.84
CA ASN A 16 14.43 12.41 7.98
C ASN A 16 14.33 11.40 9.14
N THR A 17 13.32 10.53 9.12
CA THR A 17 13.06 9.54 10.18
C THR A 17 12.73 8.19 9.54
N PHE A 18 13.40 7.14 9.99
CA PHE A 18 13.28 5.80 9.44
C PHE A 18 12.90 4.81 10.52
N VAL A 19 12.02 3.87 10.18
CA VAL A 19 11.73 2.70 11.01
C VAL A 19 12.36 1.49 10.34
N ILE A 20 13.13 0.72 11.10
CA ILE A 20 13.83 -0.47 10.61
C ILE A 20 13.53 -1.68 11.51
N ALA A 21 13.58 -2.87 10.91
CA ALA A 21 13.52 -4.10 11.69
C ALA A 21 14.72 -4.16 12.67
N PRO A 22 14.54 -4.64 13.91
CA PRO A 22 15.63 -4.79 14.88
C PRO A 22 16.82 -5.60 14.35
N SER A 23 16.56 -6.62 13.53
CA SER A 23 17.59 -7.44 12.87
C SER A 23 18.47 -6.67 11.89
N ASN A 24 18.03 -5.48 11.46
CA ASN A 24 18.64 -4.72 10.39
C ASN A 24 19.49 -3.53 10.89
N VAL A 25 19.50 -3.27 12.20
CA VAL A 25 20.19 -2.11 12.81
C VAL A 25 21.69 -2.10 12.53
N GLU A 26 22.31 -3.26 12.39
CA GLU A 26 23.77 -3.36 12.18
C GLU A 26 24.18 -3.54 10.71
N MET A 27 23.23 -3.51 9.76
CA MET A 27 23.54 -3.71 8.35
C MET A 27 24.49 -2.63 7.81
N PRO A 28 25.49 -2.97 6.98
CA PRO A 28 26.47 -2.01 6.46
C PRO A 28 25.85 -0.82 5.72
N SER A 29 24.80 -1.06 4.91
CA SER A 29 24.08 -0.01 4.17
C SER A 29 23.43 1.00 5.11
N PHE A 30 22.86 0.55 6.22
CA PHE A 30 22.27 1.41 7.24
C PHE A 30 23.34 2.20 8.01
N LYS A 31 24.46 1.56 8.37
CA LYS A 31 25.59 2.23 9.04
C LYS A 31 26.11 3.42 8.23
N LYS A 32 26.17 3.29 6.90
CA LYS A 32 26.56 4.36 5.98
C LYS A 32 25.70 5.62 6.16
N TRP A 33 24.41 5.48 6.45
CA TRP A 33 23.47 6.60 6.54
C TRP A 33 23.34 7.21 7.95
N GLN A 34 24.00 6.64 8.95
CA GLN A 34 23.89 7.08 10.35
C GLN A 34 24.42 8.50 10.60
N SER A 35 25.48 8.91 9.92
CA SER A 35 26.12 10.22 10.12
C SER A 35 25.32 11.41 9.58
N SER A 36 24.14 11.17 9.03
CA SER A 36 23.45 12.13 8.16
C SER A 36 22.41 13.03 8.87
N GLY A 37 22.47 13.12 10.20
CA GLY A 37 21.56 13.93 11.02
C GLY A 37 20.11 13.41 11.09
N ARG A 38 19.88 12.18 10.62
CA ARG A 38 18.57 11.52 10.55
C ARG A 38 18.25 10.75 11.82
N ARG A 39 16.96 10.55 12.08
CA ARG A 39 16.48 9.69 13.16
C ARG A 39 16.21 8.29 12.65
N TRP A 40 16.55 7.31 13.48
CA TRP A 40 16.43 5.90 13.17
C TRP A 40 15.78 5.20 14.34
N LEU A 41 14.69 4.49 14.09
CA LEU A 41 13.90 3.81 15.11
C LEU A 41 13.91 2.32 14.83
N ALA A 42 14.10 1.52 15.87
CA ALA A 42 13.95 0.08 15.77
C ALA A 42 12.47 -0.29 16.01
N GLY A 43 11.91 -1.18 15.19
CA GLY A 43 10.58 -1.74 15.45
C GLY A 43 10.53 -2.45 16.79
N CYS A 44 9.46 -2.25 17.55
CA CYS A 44 9.29 -2.82 18.88
C CYS A 44 7.90 -3.44 18.99
N LEU A 45 7.83 -4.76 19.12
CA LEU A 45 6.58 -5.42 19.49
C LEU A 45 6.29 -5.12 20.96
N VAL A 46 5.06 -4.70 21.26
CA VAL A 46 4.65 -4.35 22.63
C VAL A 46 3.76 -5.44 23.24
N PRO A 47 4.24 -6.12 24.30
CA PRO A 47 3.42 -7.07 25.05
C PRO A 47 2.25 -6.36 25.74
N TYR A 48 1.21 -7.11 26.03
CA TYR A 48 0.02 -6.60 26.69
C TYR A 48 -0.56 -7.61 27.68
N GLU A 49 -1.58 -7.17 28.43
CA GLU A 49 -2.34 -8.00 29.35
C GLU A 49 -3.10 -9.09 28.60
N LYS A 50 -2.74 -10.34 28.86
CA LYS A 50 -3.39 -11.51 28.28
C LYS A 50 -3.96 -12.37 29.40
N ASP A 51 -5.14 -12.93 29.20
CA ASP A 51 -5.78 -13.88 30.12
C ASP A 51 -5.97 -13.33 31.55
N GLY A 52 -6.27 -12.03 31.68
CA GLY A 52 -6.57 -11.37 32.97
C GLY A 52 -5.36 -11.06 33.86
N LYS A 53 -4.14 -11.10 33.31
CA LYS A 53 -2.91 -10.73 34.03
C LYS A 53 -2.48 -9.30 33.70
N THR A 54 -2.58 -8.42 34.69
CA THR A 54 -2.22 -7.00 34.54
C THR A 54 -0.77 -6.83 34.13
N TYR A 55 -0.55 -6.09 33.04
CA TYR A 55 0.77 -5.71 32.56
C TYR A 55 1.20 -4.41 33.24
N THR A 56 2.24 -4.47 34.06
CA THR A 56 2.67 -3.37 34.94
C THR A 56 3.66 -2.42 34.26
N ALA A 57 3.78 -1.20 34.80
CA ALA A 57 4.77 -0.22 34.32
C ALA A 57 6.21 -0.72 34.39
N GLU A 58 6.55 -1.53 35.41
CA GLU A 58 7.89 -2.11 35.55
C GLU A 58 8.18 -3.17 34.48
N GLN A 59 7.17 -3.98 34.13
CA GLN A 59 7.29 -4.94 33.02
C GLN A 59 7.45 -4.22 31.68
N ALA A 60 6.66 -3.17 31.44
CA ALA A 60 6.78 -2.34 30.25
C ALA A 60 8.16 -1.67 30.16
N TYR A 61 8.64 -1.06 31.27
CA TYR A 61 9.97 -0.46 31.36
C TYR A 61 11.05 -1.48 31.00
N LYS A 62 11.08 -2.63 31.68
CA LYS A 62 12.08 -3.68 31.50
C LYS A 62 12.07 -4.24 30.07
N HIS A 63 10.88 -4.43 29.49
CA HIS A 63 10.75 -4.88 28.11
C HIS A 63 11.36 -3.86 27.15
N ILE A 64 10.89 -2.62 27.19
CA ILE A 64 11.32 -1.57 26.27
C ILE A 64 12.83 -1.30 26.41
N SER A 65 13.35 -1.20 27.64
CA SER A 65 14.77 -0.95 27.90
C SER A 65 15.69 -2.05 27.37
N SER A 66 15.16 -3.28 27.19
CA SER A 66 15.91 -4.41 26.64
C SER A 66 15.90 -4.48 25.11
N THR A 67 15.05 -3.70 24.44
CA THR A 67 14.90 -3.75 22.98
C THR A 67 16.07 -3.08 22.26
N ALA A 68 16.26 -3.42 20.99
CA ALA A 68 17.30 -2.80 20.16
C ALA A 68 17.17 -1.27 20.08
N GLY A 69 15.96 -0.72 20.17
CA GLY A 69 15.73 0.73 20.15
C GLY A 69 16.39 1.47 21.31
N PHE A 70 16.50 0.83 22.48
CA PHE A 70 17.06 1.41 23.69
C PHE A 70 18.49 0.95 23.99
N THR A 71 18.87 -0.26 23.59
CA THR A 71 20.22 -0.81 23.84
C THR A 71 21.25 -0.48 22.74
N ASN A 72 20.82 -0.27 21.50
CA ASN A 72 21.75 -0.06 20.39
C ASN A 72 22.05 1.43 20.18
N ARG A 73 23.33 1.79 20.03
CA ARG A 73 23.77 3.19 19.86
C ARG A 73 23.50 3.79 18.48
N LEU A 74 23.18 2.96 17.47
CA LEU A 74 22.91 3.38 16.09
C LEU A 74 21.45 3.80 15.86
N VAL A 75 20.61 3.77 16.88
CA VAL A 75 19.20 4.16 16.79
C VAL A 75 18.88 5.19 17.86
N HIS A 76 17.81 5.94 17.64
CA HIS A 76 17.35 7.04 18.47
C HIS A 76 16.14 6.65 19.34
N GLY A 77 15.72 5.38 19.29
CA GLY A 77 14.57 4.91 20.02
C GLY A 77 13.85 3.75 19.34
N SER A 78 12.61 3.56 19.77
CA SER A 78 11.72 2.50 19.29
C SER A 78 10.52 3.09 18.56
N MET A 79 10.00 2.33 17.59
CA MET A 79 8.66 2.48 17.05
C MET A 79 7.83 1.26 17.48
N ALA A 80 6.90 1.45 18.40
CA ALA A 80 6.01 0.41 18.89
C ALA A 80 4.95 0.06 17.84
N ASP A 81 4.69 -1.24 17.66
CA ASP A 81 3.62 -1.75 16.79
C ASP A 81 2.50 -2.34 17.63
N GLU A 82 1.25 -2.08 17.25
CA GLU A 82 0.07 -2.61 17.91
C GLU A 82 -0.36 -3.92 17.24
N ASP A 83 -0.04 -5.08 17.83
CA ASP A 83 -0.52 -6.37 17.31
C ASP A 83 -1.73 -6.90 18.10
N ALA A 84 -2.67 -7.50 17.35
CA ALA A 84 -3.72 -8.45 17.72
C ALA A 84 -4.18 -8.43 19.19
N GLY A 85 -4.78 -7.32 19.62
CA GLY A 85 -5.42 -7.15 20.94
C GLY A 85 -4.69 -6.22 21.90
N SER A 86 -3.57 -5.61 21.48
CA SER A 86 -2.79 -4.65 22.29
C SER A 86 -3.27 -3.20 22.15
N TYR A 87 -3.29 -2.47 23.27
CA TYR A 87 -3.14 -1.02 23.28
C TYR A 87 -1.84 -0.68 24.01
N PRO A 88 -0.78 -0.21 23.31
CA PRO A 88 0.36 0.43 23.96
C PRO A 88 -0.08 1.67 24.75
N ALA A 89 -1.21 2.25 24.35
CA ALA A 89 -1.87 3.36 25.03
C ALA A 89 -2.53 2.95 26.36
N SER A 90 -1.71 2.59 27.35
CA SER A 90 -2.15 2.29 28.72
C SER A 90 -1.39 3.13 29.74
N ALA A 91 -1.95 3.25 30.95
CA ALA A 91 -1.29 3.96 32.05
C ALA A 91 0.07 3.32 32.43
N ALA A 92 0.21 2.00 32.28
CA ALA A 92 1.45 1.30 32.54
C ALA A 92 2.57 1.73 31.58
N TYR A 93 2.26 1.84 30.28
CA TYR A 93 3.20 2.34 29.29
C TYR A 93 3.49 3.83 29.48
N ALA A 94 2.50 4.64 29.87
CA ALA A 94 2.71 6.05 30.19
C ALA A 94 3.78 6.24 31.29
N GLU A 95 3.66 5.50 32.40
CA GLU A 95 4.64 5.53 33.49
C GLU A 95 6.01 4.99 33.03
N ALA A 96 6.04 3.90 32.26
CA ALA A 96 7.27 3.34 31.74
C ALA A 96 8.03 4.33 30.83
N ILE A 97 7.32 5.05 29.95
CA ILE A 97 7.92 6.05 29.05
C ILE A 97 8.54 7.20 29.86
N HIS A 98 7.85 7.68 30.90
CA HIS A 98 8.43 8.66 31.83
C HIS A 98 9.67 8.14 32.54
N LYS A 99 9.64 6.91 33.06
CA LYS A 99 10.79 6.29 33.72
C LYS A 99 11.98 6.16 32.77
N LEU A 100 11.76 5.69 31.54
CA LEU A 100 12.81 5.60 30.51
C LEU A 100 13.42 6.98 30.25
N ARG A 101 12.60 8.02 30.10
CA ARG A 101 13.10 9.38 29.86
C ARG A 101 13.90 9.93 31.05
N ALA A 102 13.53 9.57 32.28
CA ALA A 102 14.22 9.98 33.50
C ALA A 102 15.53 9.20 33.75
N SER A 103 15.67 7.98 33.20
CA SER A 103 16.88 7.17 33.31
C SER A 103 18.05 7.81 32.52
N PRO A 104 19.19 8.13 33.17
CA PRO A 104 20.32 8.79 32.51
C PRO A 104 20.87 8.04 31.29
N GLU A 105 20.78 6.70 31.29
CA GLU A 105 21.21 5.84 30.17
C GLU A 105 20.35 6.01 28.92
N PHE A 106 19.06 6.32 29.08
CA PHE A 106 18.09 6.38 27.99
C PHE A 106 17.57 7.79 27.71
N LYS A 107 18.14 8.82 28.36
CA LYS A 107 17.69 10.21 28.27
C LYS A 107 17.57 10.75 26.84
N ASP A 108 18.35 10.22 25.90
CA ASP A 108 18.38 10.65 24.49
C ASP A 108 17.57 9.72 23.56
N LYS A 109 16.89 8.71 24.11
CA LYS A 109 16.03 7.76 23.39
C LYS A 109 14.58 8.21 23.42
N LEU A 110 13.85 7.90 22.35
CA LEU A 110 12.42 8.17 22.20
C LEU A 110 11.61 6.89 22.06
N PHE A 111 10.36 6.92 22.53
CA PHE A 111 9.41 5.84 22.35
C PHE A 111 8.25 6.35 21.49
N HIS A 112 8.30 6.04 20.20
CA HIS A 112 7.21 6.34 19.26
C HIS A 112 6.26 5.16 19.19
N SER A 113 5.00 5.41 18.83
CA SER A 113 3.99 4.35 18.71
C SER A 113 3.17 4.51 17.43
N TYR A 114 2.95 3.40 16.73
CA TYR A 114 1.87 3.32 15.75
C TYR A 114 0.54 3.23 16.48
N GLU A 115 -0.41 4.08 16.10
CA GLU A 115 -1.72 4.09 16.75
C GLU A 115 -2.82 4.47 15.78
N HIS A 116 -4.05 4.16 16.18
CA HIS A 116 -5.22 4.84 15.68
C HIS A 116 -5.69 5.88 16.70
N ILE A 117 -5.85 7.14 16.30
CA ILE A 117 -6.29 8.23 17.19
C ILE A 117 -7.57 7.89 17.99
N HIS A 118 -8.53 7.16 17.42
CA HIS A 118 -9.74 6.76 18.15
C HIS A 118 -9.44 5.88 19.37
N ALA A 119 -8.39 5.07 19.32
CA ALA A 119 -7.93 4.25 20.43
C ALA A 119 -7.28 5.08 21.55
N LEU A 120 -6.84 6.30 21.23
CA LEU A 120 -6.22 7.24 22.15
C LEU A 120 -7.24 8.16 22.83
N MET A 121 -8.49 8.18 22.36
CA MET A 121 -9.55 8.95 23.01
C MET A 121 -9.79 8.39 24.42
N GLY A 122 -9.63 9.24 25.43
CA GLY A 122 -9.67 8.85 26.85
C GLY A 122 -8.35 8.36 27.45
N GLN A 123 -7.30 8.12 26.66
CA GLN A 123 -5.97 7.70 27.14
C GLN A 123 -5.08 8.89 27.56
N GLN A 124 -5.57 9.71 28.51
CA GLN A 124 -4.92 10.96 28.90
C GLN A 124 -3.49 10.79 29.42
N ALA A 125 -3.25 9.79 30.26
CA ALA A 125 -1.93 9.54 30.84
C ALA A 125 -0.89 9.22 29.75
N PHE A 126 -1.27 8.39 28.78
CA PHE A 126 -0.39 8.01 27.69
C PHE A 126 -0.10 9.20 26.76
N MET A 127 -1.14 9.95 26.36
CA MET A 127 -0.95 11.15 25.54
C MET A 127 -0.08 12.18 26.23
N LYS A 128 -0.27 12.40 27.54
CA LYS A 128 0.60 13.27 28.33
C LYS A 128 2.05 12.77 28.28
N ALA A 129 2.27 11.46 28.42
CA ALA A 129 3.62 10.91 28.37
C ALA A 129 4.30 11.09 27.01
N ILE A 130 3.57 10.92 25.91
CA ILE A 130 4.08 11.22 24.57
C ILE A 130 4.52 12.69 24.46
N ILE A 131 3.69 13.62 24.94
CA ILE A 131 3.96 15.07 24.89
C ILE A 131 5.17 15.42 25.78
N ASP A 132 5.14 15.02 27.05
CA ASP A 132 6.17 15.35 28.05
C ASP A 132 7.57 14.85 27.63
N THR A 133 7.63 13.72 26.92
CA THR A 133 8.90 13.09 26.51
C THR A 133 9.39 13.52 25.12
N GLY A 134 8.58 14.26 24.36
CA GLY A 134 8.90 14.61 22.98
C GLY A 134 8.75 13.45 21.99
N SER A 135 8.08 12.37 22.39
CA SER A 135 7.73 11.24 21.53
C SER A 135 6.66 11.60 20.51
N THR A 136 6.35 10.67 19.60
CA THR A 136 5.40 10.89 18.49
C THR A 136 4.51 9.66 18.30
N ILE A 137 3.25 9.92 18.00
CA ILE A 137 2.31 8.94 17.45
C ILE A 137 2.38 8.93 15.93
N ALA A 138 2.66 7.78 15.34
CA ALA A 138 2.46 7.52 13.93
C ALA A 138 1.00 7.09 13.71
N TRP A 139 0.17 8.03 13.29
CA TRP A 139 -1.26 7.82 13.18
C TRP A 139 -1.63 7.07 11.90
N LYS A 140 -1.93 5.76 12.03
CA LYS A 140 -2.14 4.88 10.88
C LYS A 140 -3.50 5.09 10.22
N ARG A 141 -3.48 5.38 8.92
CA ARG A 141 -4.67 5.56 8.08
C ARG A 141 -4.49 4.83 6.75
N TYR A 142 -5.14 3.68 6.61
CA TYR A 142 -5.11 2.88 5.40
C TYR A 142 -6.38 3.17 4.60
N LEU A 143 -6.33 4.09 3.66
CA LEU A 143 -7.55 4.52 2.96
C LEU A 143 -7.61 3.85 1.59
N LYS A 144 -8.62 3.01 1.36
CA LYS A 144 -8.81 2.39 0.04
C LYS A 144 -9.38 3.40 -0.96
N THR A 145 -9.15 3.14 -2.24
CA THR A 145 -9.79 3.87 -3.34
C THR A 145 -11.31 3.73 -3.32
N HIS A 146 -12.00 4.76 -3.81
CA HIS A 146 -13.46 4.76 -4.00
C HIS A 146 -13.79 5.04 -5.46
N THR A 147 -14.86 4.45 -6.00
CA THR A 147 -15.27 4.63 -7.40
C THR A 147 -15.64 6.07 -7.78
N SER A 148 -15.92 6.94 -6.80
CA SER A 148 -16.27 8.35 -6.97
C SER A 148 -15.25 9.24 -6.26
N GLU A 149 -14.83 10.33 -6.92
CA GLU A 149 -13.95 11.33 -6.29
C GLU A 149 -14.64 12.02 -5.11
N LEU A 150 -15.94 12.33 -5.24
CA LEU A 150 -16.73 12.90 -4.15
C LEU A 150 -16.78 11.94 -2.95
N ALA A 151 -17.02 10.65 -3.19
CA ALA A 151 -17.03 9.65 -2.13
C ALA A 151 -15.66 9.53 -1.45
N ALA A 152 -14.58 9.58 -2.24
CA ALA A 152 -13.21 9.58 -1.72
C ALA A 152 -12.92 10.79 -0.83
N ARG A 153 -13.35 12.00 -1.24
CA ARG A 153 -13.19 13.24 -0.48
C ARG A 153 -14.02 13.24 0.81
N LEU A 154 -15.27 12.78 0.75
CA LEU A 154 -16.12 12.65 1.94
C LEU A 154 -15.56 11.61 2.93
N PHE A 155 -15.04 10.50 2.42
CA PHE A 155 -14.39 9.49 3.24
C PHE A 155 -13.12 10.05 3.91
N LEU A 156 -12.31 10.80 3.18
CA LEU A 156 -11.13 11.48 3.71
C LEU A 156 -11.50 12.53 4.78
N GLN A 157 -12.53 13.35 4.52
CA GLN A 157 -13.05 14.30 5.49
C GLN A 157 -13.40 13.61 6.80
N GLN A 158 -14.25 12.57 6.73
CA GLN A 158 -14.73 11.86 7.91
C GLN A 158 -13.61 11.11 8.66
N LYS A 159 -12.75 10.38 7.93
CA LYS A 159 -11.77 9.46 8.54
C LYS A 159 -10.46 10.13 8.96
N VAL A 160 -10.23 11.34 8.49
CA VAL A 160 -8.97 12.06 8.74
C VAL A 160 -9.23 13.45 9.29
N VAL A 161 -9.90 14.32 8.56
CA VAL A 161 -10.05 15.72 8.99
C VAL A 161 -10.89 15.83 10.27
N ASP A 162 -12.09 15.26 10.28
CA ASP A 162 -13.01 15.36 11.42
C ASP A 162 -12.43 14.67 12.66
N MET A 163 -11.83 13.48 12.48
CA MET A 163 -11.14 12.77 13.57
C MET A 163 -9.96 13.56 14.14
N ALA A 164 -9.20 14.28 13.31
CA ALA A 164 -8.12 15.13 13.80
C ALA A 164 -8.66 16.34 14.59
N ARG A 165 -9.84 16.86 14.22
CA ARG A 165 -10.48 17.97 14.94
C ARG A 165 -10.91 17.53 16.33
N GLU A 166 -11.65 16.42 16.41
CA GLU A 166 -12.07 15.82 17.68
C GLU A 166 -10.86 15.52 18.59
N PHE A 167 -9.77 14.99 18.02
CA PHE A 167 -8.57 14.68 18.79
C PHE A 167 -7.84 15.92 19.30
N ARG A 168 -7.74 16.97 18.48
CA ARG A 168 -7.14 18.24 18.87
C ARG A 168 -7.94 18.93 19.96
N ASP A 169 -9.27 18.86 19.90
CA ASP A 169 -10.16 19.42 20.93
C ASP A 169 -9.99 18.68 22.27
N MET A 170 -9.79 17.36 22.23
CA MET A 170 -9.57 16.55 23.43
C MET A 170 -8.19 16.75 24.05
N TYR A 171 -7.15 16.92 23.23
CA TYR A 171 -5.77 17.05 23.67
C TYR A 171 -5.10 18.26 23.03
N PRO A 172 -5.10 19.42 23.72
CA PRO A 172 -4.40 20.60 23.23
C PRO A 172 -2.94 20.29 22.91
N ARG A 173 -2.48 20.72 21.73
CA ARG A 173 -1.13 20.48 21.18
C ARG A 173 -0.80 19.03 20.80
N ALA A 174 -1.73 18.07 20.92
CA ALA A 174 -1.43 16.68 20.57
C ALA A 174 -1.04 16.48 19.11
N MET A 175 -1.58 17.29 18.19
CA MET A 175 -1.20 17.21 16.78
C MET A 175 0.30 17.51 16.55
N GLU A 176 0.93 18.34 17.39
CA GLU A 176 2.39 18.58 17.37
C GLU A 176 3.22 17.31 17.63
N HIS A 177 2.57 16.24 18.12
CA HIS A 177 3.15 14.94 18.38
C HIS A 177 2.52 13.83 17.53
N VAL A 178 1.84 14.17 16.44
CA VAL A 178 1.26 13.20 15.50
C VAL A 178 1.94 13.30 14.14
N ALA A 179 2.48 12.20 13.65
CA ALA A 179 2.82 12.02 12.25
C ALA A 179 1.66 11.32 11.54
N VAL A 180 1.08 11.94 10.51
CA VAL A 180 -0.01 11.32 9.73
C VAL A 180 0.58 10.23 8.86
N CYS A 181 0.19 8.98 9.11
CA CYS A 181 0.83 7.79 8.56
C CYS A 181 -0.11 7.07 7.58
N PHE A 182 -0.02 7.44 6.29
CA PHE A 182 -0.89 6.86 5.26
C PHE A 182 -0.39 5.50 4.77
N GLY A 183 -1.32 4.59 4.52
CA GLY A 183 -1.06 3.31 3.86
C GLY A 183 -0.73 3.49 2.37
N THR A 184 0.35 2.89 1.87
CA THR A 184 0.75 2.94 0.46
C THR A 184 0.73 1.55 -0.20
N PHE A 185 -0.25 0.71 0.16
CA PHE A 185 -0.21 -0.71 -0.18
C PHE A 185 -0.62 -0.98 -1.64
N THR A 186 0.36 -1.37 -2.45
CA THR A 186 0.21 -1.65 -3.90
C THR A 186 0.95 -2.90 -4.38
N ALA A 187 1.82 -3.48 -3.53
CA ALA A 187 2.54 -4.70 -3.85
C ALA A 187 1.62 -5.91 -3.69
N VAL A 188 1.53 -6.72 -4.74
CA VAL A 188 0.76 -7.97 -4.73
C VAL A 188 1.44 -9.02 -3.85
N GLY A 189 0.65 -9.81 -3.12
CA GLY A 189 1.14 -10.69 -2.04
C GLY A 189 1.01 -10.06 -0.65
N GLY A 190 0.67 -8.78 -0.57
CA GLY A 190 0.21 -8.09 0.64
C GLY A 190 -1.13 -7.39 0.38
N HIS A 191 -1.51 -6.51 1.29
CA HIS A 191 -2.76 -5.73 1.20
C HIS A 191 -2.76 -4.75 0.01
N LEU A 192 -3.93 -4.48 -0.58
CA LEU A 192 -4.10 -3.53 -1.67
C LEU A 192 -5.12 -2.45 -1.31
N LEU A 193 -4.67 -1.20 -1.31
CA LEU A 193 -5.52 -0.01 -1.14
C LEU A 193 -5.95 0.60 -2.49
N ASN A 194 -5.23 0.28 -3.57
CA ASN A 194 -5.63 0.54 -4.95
C ASN A 194 -6.69 -0.47 -5.45
N SER A 195 -7.69 -0.76 -4.61
CA SER A 195 -8.70 -1.81 -4.80
C SER A 195 -9.63 -1.59 -6.00
N THR A 196 -9.74 -0.36 -6.52
CA THR A 196 -10.59 0.01 -7.66
C THR A 196 -9.74 0.26 -8.92
N PRO A 197 -9.74 -0.63 -9.93
CA PRO A 197 -8.86 -0.53 -11.11
C PRO A 197 -9.03 0.76 -11.92
N SER A 198 -10.25 1.30 -11.95
CA SER A 198 -10.57 2.53 -12.69
C SER A 198 -10.08 3.81 -12.00
N VAL A 199 -9.53 3.72 -10.78
CA VAL A 199 -9.06 4.89 -10.01
C VAL A 199 -7.55 4.97 -10.06
N ASN A 200 -7.02 6.16 -10.38
CA ASN A 200 -5.59 6.41 -10.31
C ASN A 200 -5.17 6.59 -8.84
N TYR A 201 -4.59 5.54 -8.25
CA TYR A 201 -4.23 5.56 -6.83
C TYR A 201 -3.24 6.67 -6.45
N LYS A 202 -2.36 7.08 -7.37
CA LYS A 202 -1.41 8.17 -7.11
C LYS A 202 -2.12 9.51 -6.92
N VAL A 203 -3.20 9.77 -7.68
CA VAL A 203 -4.06 10.96 -7.51
C VAL A 203 -4.81 10.89 -6.18
N TYR A 204 -5.24 9.70 -5.78
CA TYR A 204 -5.90 9.55 -4.48
C TYR A 204 -4.93 9.76 -3.31
N LEU A 205 -3.70 9.24 -3.39
CA LEU A 205 -2.65 9.57 -2.42
C LEU A 205 -2.39 11.08 -2.41
N ASP A 206 -2.22 11.72 -3.57
CA ASP A 206 -2.05 13.18 -3.66
C ASP A 206 -3.18 13.92 -2.91
N THR A 207 -4.43 13.51 -3.11
CA THR A 207 -5.60 14.07 -2.40
C THR A 207 -5.49 13.91 -0.88
N GLN A 208 -5.01 12.78 -0.39
CA GLN A 208 -4.81 12.52 1.05
C GLN A 208 -3.78 13.49 1.65
N TYR A 209 -2.60 13.62 1.03
CA TYR A 209 -1.56 14.52 1.51
C TYR A 209 -1.93 16.01 1.32
N ASN A 210 -2.62 16.35 0.24
CA ASN A 210 -3.13 17.68 -0.02
C ASN A 210 -4.07 18.16 1.10
N ALA A 211 -4.95 17.29 1.60
CA ALA A 211 -5.84 17.61 2.71
C ALA A 211 -5.06 17.94 3.99
N ILE A 212 -3.97 17.23 4.27
CA ILE A 212 -3.11 17.52 5.42
C ILE A 212 -2.42 18.88 5.26
N ALA A 213 -1.94 19.20 4.06
CA ALA A 213 -1.25 20.45 3.79
C ALA A 213 -2.17 21.69 3.86
N ASN A 214 -3.48 21.53 3.63
CA ASN A 214 -4.42 22.64 3.47
C ASN A 214 -5.41 22.82 4.63
N ASP A 215 -5.76 21.77 5.39
CA ASP A 215 -6.72 21.92 6.50
C ASP A 215 -6.01 22.45 7.78
N PRO A 216 -6.48 23.55 8.40
CA PRO A 216 -5.88 24.13 9.59
C PRO A 216 -5.78 23.19 10.80
N VAL A 217 -6.58 22.12 10.86
CA VAL A 217 -6.48 21.11 11.92
C VAL A 217 -5.14 20.40 11.95
N PHE A 218 -4.38 20.44 10.84
CA PHE A 218 -3.04 19.86 10.76
C PHE A 218 -1.92 20.88 10.98
N TRP A 219 -2.25 22.13 11.32
CA TRP A 219 -1.23 23.13 11.63
C TRP A 219 -0.33 22.65 12.78
N GLY A 220 0.99 22.62 12.55
CA GLY A 220 1.96 22.14 13.53
C GLY A 220 2.04 20.62 13.67
N THR A 221 1.32 19.84 12.84
CA THR A 221 1.44 18.38 12.84
C THR A 221 2.89 17.92 12.68
N TYR A 222 3.31 16.95 13.49
CA TYR A 222 4.72 16.55 13.63
C TYR A 222 5.37 16.13 12.29
N GLY A 223 4.60 15.46 11.42
CA GLY A 223 5.09 15.13 10.10
C GLY A 223 4.17 14.26 9.26
N LEU A 224 4.69 13.90 8.09
CA LEU A 224 4.08 12.98 7.15
C LEU A 224 4.85 11.65 7.18
N MET A 225 4.13 10.55 7.11
CA MET A 225 4.70 9.21 7.14
C MET A 225 3.96 8.29 6.17
N LEU A 226 4.69 7.33 5.61
CA LEU A 226 4.11 6.21 4.87
C LEU A 226 4.22 4.94 5.70
N TYR A 227 3.20 4.09 5.58
CA TYR A 227 3.20 2.73 6.09
C TYR A 227 2.86 1.79 4.94
N HIS A 228 3.50 0.63 4.77
CA HIS A 228 4.87 0.31 5.11
C HIS A 228 5.56 0.08 3.76
N SER A 229 6.82 0.49 3.61
CA SER A 229 7.52 0.42 2.31
C SER A 229 7.56 -1.00 1.73
N GLY A 230 7.55 -2.03 2.58
CA GLY A 230 7.47 -3.44 2.17
C GLY A 230 6.15 -3.86 1.49
N TYR A 231 5.08 -3.07 1.60
CA TYR A 231 3.80 -3.31 0.91
C TYR A 231 3.61 -2.45 -0.32
N SER A 232 4.62 -1.67 -0.70
CA SER A 232 4.55 -0.74 -1.84
C SER A 232 5.41 -1.27 -2.99
N ASP A 233 4.92 -1.12 -4.21
CA ASP A 233 5.80 -1.20 -5.38
C ASP A 233 6.78 0.00 -5.39
N GLU A 234 7.87 -0.12 -6.15
CA GLU A 234 8.92 0.90 -6.18
C GLU A 234 8.41 2.27 -6.64
N GLU A 235 7.46 2.29 -7.58
CA GLU A 235 6.85 3.49 -8.12
C GLU A 235 6.09 4.27 -7.05
N THR A 236 5.34 3.55 -6.23
CA THR A 236 4.54 4.12 -5.14
C THR A 236 5.42 4.68 -4.05
N ILE A 237 6.57 4.05 -3.76
CA ILE A 237 7.56 4.60 -2.80
C ILE A 237 8.12 5.93 -3.32
N ARG A 238 8.51 6.00 -4.60
CA ARG A 238 9.00 7.26 -5.19
C ARG A 238 7.94 8.33 -5.19
N TRP A 239 6.70 7.97 -5.52
CA TRP A 239 5.57 8.89 -5.47
C TRP A 239 5.35 9.43 -4.06
N ALA A 240 5.32 8.58 -3.03
CA ALA A 240 5.17 9.00 -1.64
C ALA A 240 6.32 9.94 -1.20
N CYS A 241 7.56 9.63 -1.59
CA CYS A 241 8.70 10.52 -1.32
C CYS A 241 8.57 11.88 -2.02
N ASN A 242 8.03 11.90 -3.25
CA ASN A 242 7.69 13.15 -3.93
C ASN A 242 6.60 13.94 -3.19
N LEU A 243 5.56 13.27 -2.67
CA LEU A 243 4.52 13.92 -1.87
C LEU A 243 5.09 14.50 -0.56
N PHE A 244 6.02 13.81 0.10
CA PHE A 244 6.73 14.35 1.27
C PHE A 244 7.50 15.61 0.92
N ARG A 245 8.21 15.61 -0.21
CA ARG A 245 8.92 16.79 -0.69
C ARG A 245 7.97 17.94 -0.99
N HIS A 246 6.98 17.69 -1.84
CA HIS A 246 6.02 18.68 -2.33
C HIS A 246 5.28 19.36 -1.17
N TYR A 247 4.63 18.57 -0.30
CA TYR A 247 3.81 19.09 0.78
C TYR A 247 4.59 19.41 2.06
N GLY A 248 5.52 18.55 2.46
CA GLY A 248 6.19 18.63 3.77
C GLY A 248 7.51 19.39 3.79
N ILE A 249 8.24 19.45 2.67
CA ILE A 249 9.57 20.09 2.61
C ILE A 249 9.49 21.43 1.87
N GLU A 250 8.81 21.46 0.73
CA GLU A 250 8.64 22.65 -0.11
C GLU A 250 7.42 23.49 0.29
N GLY A 251 6.51 22.93 1.10
CA GLY A 251 5.33 23.64 1.60
C GLY A 251 4.31 24.00 0.53
N LYS A 252 4.28 23.28 -0.59
CA LYS A 252 3.30 23.49 -1.66
C LYS A 252 1.90 23.07 -1.20
N THR A 253 0.89 23.70 -1.78
CA THR A 253 -0.52 23.51 -1.37
C THR A 253 -1.42 23.11 -2.52
N GLU A 254 -0.97 23.33 -3.75
CA GLU A 254 -1.57 22.84 -4.97
C GLU A 254 -1.37 21.31 -5.14
N PRO A 255 -2.23 20.62 -5.90
CA PRO A 255 -2.05 19.20 -6.21
C PRO A 255 -0.69 18.89 -6.86
N ALA A 256 -0.04 17.80 -6.45
CA ALA A 256 1.23 17.35 -7.00
C ALA A 256 1.08 16.72 -8.39
N THR A 257 -0.14 16.41 -8.82
CA THR A 257 -0.43 15.91 -10.18
C THR A 257 -1.68 16.53 -10.80
N LYS A 258 -1.70 16.60 -12.13
CA LYS A 258 -2.86 17.01 -12.94
C LYS A 258 -3.63 15.81 -13.51
N ASN A 259 -3.21 14.59 -13.20
CA ASN A 259 -3.89 13.40 -13.69
C ASN A 259 -5.31 13.32 -13.10
N PRO A 260 -6.30 12.82 -13.87
CA PRO A 260 -7.66 12.68 -13.38
C PRO A 260 -7.77 11.57 -12.33
N TYR A 261 -8.73 11.71 -11.41
CA TYR A 261 -9.03 10.71 -10.39
C TYR A 261 -9.46 9.36 -10.99
N LYS A 262 -10.39 9.40 -11.96
CA LYS A 262 -10.75 8.23 -12.79
C LYS A 262 -9.77 8.12 -13.96
N SER A 263 -9.22 6.94 -14.17
CA SER A 263 -8.39 6.65 -15.33
C SER A 263 -9.21 6.77 -16.61
N PRO A 264 -8.74 7.53 -17.61
CA PRO A 264 -9.41 7.71 -18.88
C PRO A 264 -8.97 6.67 -19.93
N HIS A 265 -8.17 5.67 -19.53
CA HIS A 265 -7.43 4.80 -20.45
C HIS A 265 -8.15 3.48 -20.74
N LEU A 266 -8.68 2.82 -19.71
CA LEU A 266 -9.46 1.59 -19.80
C LEU A 266 -10.70 1.69 -18.93
N THR A 267 -11.76 0.97 -19.32
CA THR A 267 -13.02 0.91 -18.60
C THR A 267 -13.38 -0.52 -18.22
N ASN A 268 -14.23 -0.67 -17.20
CA ASN A 268 -14.82 -1.94 -16.79
C ASN A 268 -13.80 -3.07 -16.53
N GLY A 269 -12.71 -2.74 -15.83
CA GLY A 269 -11.59 -3.67 -15.61
C GLY A 269 -11.83 -4.81 -14.60
N ASP A 270 -12.95 -4.76 -13.86
CA ASP A 270 -13.44 -5.85 -13.02
C ASP A 270 -14.72 -6.50 -13.60
N PHE A 271 -15.17 -6.10 -14.80
CA PHE A 271 -16.35 -6.64 -15.46
C PHE A 271 -17.66 -6.51 -14.66
N VAL A 272 -17.76 -5.49 -13.80
CA VAL A 272 -18.97 -5.19 -13.02
C VAL A 272 -20.15 -4.88 -13.95
N ASP A 273 -19.88 -4.22 -15.08
CA ASP A 273 -20.87 -3.88 -16.11
C ASP A 273 -20.90 -4.95 -17.22
N GLY A 274 -20.69 -6.22 -16.88
CA GLY A 274 -20.59 -7.31 -17.84
C GLY A 274 -19.38 -7.13 -18.77
N THR A 275 -19.57 -7.33 -20.07
CA THR A 275 -18.53 -7.14 -21.10
C THR A 275 -18.56 -5.74 -21.74
N GLN A 276 -19.31 -4.79 -21.17
CA GLN A 276 -19.40 -3.44 -21.74
C GLN A 276 -18.01 -2.82 -21.90
N GLY A 277 -17.75 -2.24 -23.08
CA GLY A 277 -16.47 -1.62 -23.43
C GLY A 277 -15.40 -2.58 -23.94
N TRP A 278 -15.64 -3.90 -23.90
CA TRP A 278 -14.75 -4.93 -24.41
C TRP A 278 -15.32 -5.59 -25.67
N GLU A 279 -14.49 -5.75 -26.69
CA GLU A 279 -14.77 -6.65 -27.80
C GLU A 279 -14.45 -8.08 -27.35
N ILE A 280 -15.38 -9.01 -27.60
CA ILE A 280 -15.30 -10.39 -27.11
C ILE A 280 -15.27 -11.32 -28.32
N THR A 281 -14.22 -12.13 -28.43
CA THR A 281 -14.09 -13.17 -29.45
C THR A 281 -14.01 -14.53 -28.77
N PRO A 282 -15.15 -15.21 -28.58
CA PRO A 282 -15.17 -16.52 -27.95
C PRO A 282 -14.58 -17.58 -28.89
N ALA A 283 -13.89 -18.55 -28.29
CA ALA A 283 -13.43 -19.74 -28.99
C ALA A 283 -14.62 -20.61 -29.42
N GLU A 284 -15.57 -20.79 -28.51
CA GLU A 284 -16.80 -21.57 -28.66
C GLU A 284 -17.99 -20.83 -28.02
N GLN A 285 -19.22 -21.20 -28.36
CA GLN A 285 -20.38 -20.60 -27.70
C GLN A 285 -20.33 -20.85 -26.17
N GLY A 286 -20.42 -19.78 -25.38
CA GLY A 286 -20.37 -19.86 -23.90
C GLY A 286 -18.97 -20.02 -23.30
N SER A 287 -17.91 -20.05 -24.12
CA SER A 287 -16.52 -20.12 -23.64
C SER A 287 -16.04 -18.85 -22.93
N ILE A 288 -16.73 -17.72 -23.11
CA ILE A 288 -16.48 -16.47 -22.37
C ILE A 288 -17.75 -16.03 -21.65
N ARG A 289 -17.63 -15.71 -20.36
CA ARG A 289 -18.73 -15.21 -19.52
C ARG A 289 -18.22 -14.37 -18.36
N THR A 290 -19.02 -13.41 -17.90
CA THR A 290 -18.77 -12.75 -16.62
C THR A 290 -19.35 -13.56 -15.48
N THR A 291 -18.74 -13.48 -14.29
CA THR A 291 -19.20 -14.22 -13.11
C THR A 291 -18.93 -13.46 -11.82
N LEU A 292 -19.78 -13.70 -10.83
CA LEU A 292 -19.56 -13.32 -9.44
C LEU A 292 -18.93 -14.52 -8.72
N LYS A 293 -17.74 -14.32 -8.15
CA LYS A 293 -17.07 -15.28 -7.26
C LYS A 293 -16.92 -14.62 -5.88
N PRO A 294 -17.88 -14.79 -4.96
CA PRO A 294 -17.88 -14.14 -3.67
C PRO A 294 -16.57 -14.38 -2.90
N GLY A 295 -15.99 -13.31 -2.37
CA GLY A 295 -14.73 -13.34 -1.63
C GLY A 295 -13.47 -13.35 -2.51
N LEU A 296 -13.57 -13.33 -3.84
CA LEU A 296 -12.40 -13.21 -4.72
C LEU A 296 -11.64 -11.90 -4.46
N GLY A 297 -12.31 -10.77 -4.25
CA GLY A 297 -11.66 -9.50 -3.91
C GLY A 297 -10.85 -9.60 -2.61
N LYS A 298 -11.37 -10.35 -1.61
CA LYS A 298 -10.64 -10.67 -0.38
C LYS A 298 -9.42 -11.56 -0.65
N LEU A 299 -9.58 -12.59 -1.49
CA LEU A 299 -8.46 -13.44 -1.93
C LEU A 299 -7.39 -12.62 -2.67
N GLN A 300 -7.80 -11.57 -3.38
CA GLN A 300 -6.94 -10.58 -4.05
C GLN A 300 -6.31 -9.55 -3.10
N GLU A 301 -6.51 -9.71 -1.79
CA GLU A 301 -6.03 -8.80 -0.75
C GLU A 301 -6.53 -7.36 -0.90
N ARG A 302 -7.64 -7.16 -1.61
CA ARG A 302 -8.30 -5.85 -1.67
C ARG A 302 -8.88 -5.53 -0.30
N MET A 303 -8.35 -4.49 0.33
CA MET A 303 -8.61 -4.16 1.74
C MET A 303 -10.08 -3.86 2.04
N TYR A 304 -10.45 -4.04 3.31
CA TYR A 304 -11.79 -3.81 3.90
C TYR A 304 -12.89 -4.80 3.50
N TRP A 305 -12.54 -5.94 2.91
CA TRP A 305 -13.45 -7.06 2.64
C TRP A 305 -14.78 -6.63 1.97
N SER A 306 -14.69 -5.63 1.11
CA SER A 306 -15.80 -5.20 0.26
C SER A 306 -15.99 -6.19 -0.89
N PRO A 307 -17.19 -6.24 -1.50
CA PRO A 307 -17.43 -7.04 -2.71
C PRO A 307 -16.65 -6.52 -3.94
N ASP A 308 -15.91 -5.41 -3.82
CA ASP A 308 -15.00 -4.90 -4.86
C ASP A 308 -14.00 -6.00 -5.26
N GLY A 309 -14.00 -6.38 -6.54
CA GLY A 309 -13.14 -7.43 -7.08
C GLY A 309 -13.73 -8.84 -7.05
N ASP A 310 -14.96 -9.03 -6.56
CA ASP A 310 -15.64 -10.34 -6.61
C ASP A 310 -16.15 -10.71 -8.01
N ILE A 311 -16.24 -9.73 -8.91
CA ILE A 311 -16.65 -9.94 -10.30
C ILE A 311 -15.42 -10.03 -11.20
N GLY A 312 -15.53 -10.84 -12.24
CA GLY A 312 -14.51 -10.98 -13.28
C GLY A 312 -15.06 -11.69 -14.51
N LEU A 313 -14.19 -11.84 -15.51
CA LEU A 313 -14.48 -12.57 -16.75
C LEU A 313 -13.81 -13.94 -16.70
N VAL A 314 -14.53 -14.99 -17.08
CA VAL A 314 -14.00 -16.35 -17.19
C VAL A 314 -13.88 -16.73 -18.66
N MET A 315 -12.75 -17.32 -19.01
CA MET A 315 -12.52 -18.02 -20.28
C MET A 315 -12.35 -19.51 -20.02
N ALA A 316 -13.14 -20.34 -20.68
CA ALA A 316 -12.97 -21.79 -20.73
C ALA A 316 -12.15 -22.14 -21.97
N ARG A 317 -10.94 -22.68 -21.75
CA ARG A 317 -9.98 -22.91 -22.84
C ARG A 317 -10.49 -23.95 -23.84
N SER A 318 -10.56 -23.58 -25.11
CA SER A 318 -10.83 -24.49 -26.23
C SER A 318 -9.53 -25.07 -26.80
N ALA A 319 -9.64 -26.24 -27.43
CA ALA A 319 -8.57 -26.82 -28.25
C ALA A 319 -8.50 -26.21 -29.66
N GLU A 320 -9.60 -25.63 -30.16
CA GLU A 320 -9.73 -25.21 -31.55
C GLU A 320 -9.07 -23.85 -31.83
N LYS A 321 -9.29 -22.89 -30.94
CA LYS A 321 -8.75 -21.52 -31.03
C LYS A 321 -8.77 -20.80 -29.67
N PRO A 322 -8.02 -19.71 -29.48
CA PRO A 322 -8.06 -18.93 -28.24
C PRO A 322 -9.38 -18.17 -28.06
N ASN A 323 -9.76 -18.00 -26.79
CA ASN A 323 -10.64 -16.91 -26.39
C ASN A 323 -9.87 -15.59 -26.43
N SER A 324 -10.52 -14.50 -26.80
CA SER A 324 -9.91 -13.17 -26.77
C SER A 324 -10.86 -12.10 -26.25
N ILE A 325 -10.32 -11.17 -25.46
CA ILE A 325 -10.94 -9.88 -25.18
C ILE A 325 -10.03 -8.74 -25.60
N THR A 326 -10.62 -7.69 -26.14
CA THR A 326 -9.88 -6.55 -26.71
C THR A 326 -10.51 -5.22 -26.28
N GLN A 327 -9.68 -4.23 -25.94
CA GLN A 327 -10.12 -2.85 -25.75
C GLN A 327 -9.06 -1.87 -26.26
N GLU A 328 -9.51 -0.76 -26.83
CA GLU A 328 -8.65 0.38 -27.13
C GLU A 328 -8.26 1.09 -25.82
N ILE A 329 -6.96 1.28 -25.61
CA ILE A 329 -6.42 2.13 -24.56
C ILE A 329 -6.43 3.57 -25.07
N LYS A 330 -7.26 4.43 -24.46
CA LYS A 330 -7.50 5.80 -24.94
C LYS A 330 -6.67 6.85 -24.20
N ASN A 331 -6.64 8.06 -24.75
CA ASN A 331 -6.12 9.26 -24.09
C ASN A 331 -4.65 9.14 -23.62
N LEU A 332 -3.82 8.46 -24.41
CA LEU A 332 -2.39 8.36 -24.14
C LEU A 332 -1.65 9.61 -24.64
N GLU A 333 -0.54 9.92 -24.00
CA GLU A 333 0.42 10.94 -24.43
C GLU A 333 1.61 10.23 -25.10
N PRO A 334 1.89 10.48 -26.39
CA PRO A 334 3.05 9.90 -27.07
C PRO A 334 4.34 10.17 -26.30
N GLY A 335 5.18 9.15 -26.15
CA GLY A 335 6.45 9.21 -25.42
C GLY A 335 6.32 9.04 -23.91
N LYS A 336 5.12 9.11 -23.32
CA LYS A 336 4.90 8.93 -21.88
C LYS A 336 4.83 7.45 -21.48
N LEU A 337 5.26 7.15 -20.25
CA LEU A 337 5.23 5.81 -19.68
C LEU A 337 3.89 5.53 -18.98
N TYR A 338 3.42 4.29 -19.13
CA TYR A 338 2.19 3.78 -18.54
C TYR A 338 2.40 2.35 -18.04
N THR A 339 1.63 1.96 -17.02
CA THR A 339 1.59 0.57 -16.55
C THR A 339 0.24 -0.05 -16.91
N PHE A 340 0.27 -1.23 -17.52
CA PHE A 340 -0.86 -2.15 -17.58
C PHE A 340 -0.75 -3.17 -16.46
N ARG A 341 -1.83 -3.41 -15.72
CA ARG A 341 -1.90 -4.38 -14.62
C ARG A 341 -3.15 -5.24 -14.75
N MET A 342 -3.04 -6.52 -14.37
CA MET A 342 -4.16 -7.49 -14.40
C MET A 342 -3.88 -8.64 -13.43
N MET A 343 -4.95 -9.24 -12.88
CA MET A 343 -4.88 -10.48 -12.12
C MET A 343 -5.56 -11.63 -12.86
N THR A 344 -4.97 -12.82 -12.78
CA THR A 344 -5.55 -14.07 -13.31
C THR A 344 -5.47 -15.19 -12.28
N CYS A 345 -6.51 -16.01 -12.16
CA CYS A 345 -6.48 -17.25 -11.41
C CYS A 345 -7.21 -18.38 -12.12
N ASP A 346 -6.97 -19.62 -11.69
CA ASP A 346 -7.87 -20.72 -12.01
C ASP A 346 -9.23 -20.46 -11.31
N TYR A 347 -10.32 -20.62 -12.05
CA TYR A 347 -11.65 -20.35 -11.56
C TYR A 347 -12.12 -21.42 -10.56
N ASP A 348 -11.72 -22.67 -10.75
CA ASP A 348 -12.20 -23.81 -10.00
C ASP A 348 -11.23 -24.17 -8.86
N ASP A 349 -9.91 -24.13 -9.11
CA ASP A 349 -8.87 -24.57 -8.17
C ASP A 349 -7.68 -23.59 -8.07
N MET A 350 -7.77 -22.64 -7.15
CA MET A 350 -6.69 -21.69 -6.84
C MET A 350 -5.57 -22.29 -5.95
N SER A 351 -5.58 -23.59 -5.64
CA SER A 351 -4.61 -24.20 -4.71
C SER A 351 -3.24 -24.47 -5.31
N LYS A 352 -3.15 -24.44 -6.64
CA LYS A 352 -1.95 -24.79 -7.39
C LYS A 352 -1.06 -23.59 -7.66
N LYS A 353 0.21 -23.72 -7.31
CA LYS A 353 1.25 -22.78 -7.73
C LYS A 353 1.60 -23.03 -9.19
N GLU A 354 0.95 -22.33 -10.10
CA GLU A 354 1.20 -22.49 -11.53
C GLU A 354 1.24 -21.16 -12.29
N LYS A 355 1.95 -21.17 -13.42
CA LYS A 355 1.92 -20.07 -14.39
C LYS A 355 0.86 -20.41 -15.42
N TYR A 356 -0.17 -19.58 -15.50
CA TYR A 356 -1.28 -19.75 -16.44
C TYR A 356 -0.83 -19.37 -17.85
N ALA A 357 -1.31 -20.14 -18.83
CA ALA A 357 -1.18 -19.82 -20.25
C ALA A 357 -2.10 -18.65 -20.58
N VAL A 358 -1.54 -17.44 -20.50
CA VAL A 358 -2.19 -16.18 -20.81
C VAL A 358 -1.22 -15.35 -21.61
N ARG A 359 -1.69 -14.74 -22.69
CA ARG A 359 -0.95 -13.77 -23.48
C ARG A 359 -1.64 -12.42 -23.40
N ILE A 360 -0.84 -11.38 -23.18
CA ILE A 360 -1.27 -9.98 -23.17
C ILE A 360 -0.47 -9.29 -24.27
N GLU A 361 -1.16 -8.77 -25.27
CA GLU A 361 -0.56 -8.03 -26.37
C GLU A 361 -0.93 -6.56 -26.25
N LEU A 362 0.09 -5.70 -26.29
CA LEU A 362 -0.07 -4.25 -26.31
C LEU A 362 0.46 -3.73 -27.64
N GLU A 363 -0.43 -3.17 -28.46
CA GLU A 363 -0.09 -2.63 -29.77
C GLU A 363 0.10 -1.12 -29.72
N ASN A 364 0.87 -0.57 -30.66
CA ASN A 364 1.21 0.85 -30.71
C ASN A 364 1.94 1.36 -29.44
N VAL A 365 2.76 0.50 -28.84
CA VAL A 365 3.61 0.83 -27.69
C VAL A 365 5.05 0.38 -27.92
N THR A 366 5.97 0.93 -27.13
CA THR A 366 7.30 0.37 -26.91
C THR A 366 7.31 -0.27 -25.52
N MET A 367 7.43 -1.59 -25.45
CA MET A 367 7.54 -2.30 -24.17
C MET A 367 8.87 -1.96 -23.48
N ILE A 368 8.88 -1.97 -22.15
CA ILE A 368 10.08 -1.90 -21.31
C ILE A 368 10.25 -3.28 -20.64
N PRO A 369 10.93 -4.24 -21.29
CA PRO A 369 10.92 -5.64 -20.85
C PRO A 369 11.54 -5.86 -19.48
N GLU A 370 12.59 -5.11 -19.14
CA GLU A 370 13.31 -5.20 -17.87
C GLU A 370 12.50 -4.75 -16.65
N ARG A 371 11.33 -4.13 -16.89
CA ARG A 371 10.36 -3.72 -15.87
C ARG A 371 8.99 -4.38 -16.03
N THR A 372 8.88 -5.32 -16.96
CA THR A 372 7.65 -6.08 -17.22
C THR A 372 7.82 -7.47 -16.62
N PHE A 373 6.84 -7.91 -15.81
CA PHE A 373 6.90 -9.20 -15.15
C PHE A 373 5.51 -9.81 -14.93
N THR A 374 5.50 -11.13 -14.71
CA THR A 374 4.37 -11.84 -14.12
C THR A 374 4.87 -12.54 -12.89
N CYS A 375 4.31 -12.23 -11.72
CA CYS A 375 4.64 -12.93 -10.48
C CYS A 375 3.49 -13.87 -10.07
N PHE A 376 3.88 -14.96 -9.40
CA PHE A 376 3.01 -16.00 -8.87
C PHE A 376 3.13 -15.91 -7.35
N ALA A 377 2.26 -15.12 -6.72
CA ALA A 377 2.32 -14.89 -5.29
C ALA A 377 1.29 -15.79 -4.59
N PRO A 378 1.63 -16.42 -3.46
CA PRO A 378 0.59 -16.81 -2.52
C PRO A 378 0.02 -15.49 -1.99
N LEU A 379 -1.29 -15.31 -2.07
CA LEU A 379 -1.94 -14.17 -1.44
C LEU A 379 -2.13 -14.54 0.03
N ALA A 380 -1.09 -14.21 0.80
CA ALA A 380 -0.82 -14.70 2.14
C ALA A 380 -1.07 -13.62 3.21
N GLY A 381 -2.03 -12.71 3.01
CA GLY A 381 -2.43 -11.75 4.03
C GLY A 381 -3.10 -12.44 5.22
N PHE A 382 -4.24 -11.93 5.70
CA PHE A 382 -4.96 -12.49 6.86
C PHE A 382 -5.50 -13.92 6.66
N ILE A 383 -5.15 -14.57 5.56
CA ILE A 383 -5.51 -15.93 5.23
C ILE A 383 -4.32 -16.84 5.52
N ASN A 384 -4.52 -17.79 6.44
CA ASN A 384 -3.47 -18.72 6.83
C ASN A 384 -3.02 -19.57 5.61
N PRO A 385 -1.76 -19.45 5.15
CA PRO A 385 -1.28 -20.15 3.96
C PRO A 385 -1.17 -21.67 4.16
N LYS A 386 -1.23 -22.16 5.40
CA LYS A 386 -1.32 -23.60 5.71
C LYS A 386 -2.73 -24.16 5.49
N THR A 387 -3.78 -23.32 5.56
CA THR A 387 -5.17 -23.75 5.39
C THR A 387 -5.79 -23.30 4.07
N HIS A 388 -5.28 -22.23 3.46
CA HIS A 388 -5.71 -21.75 2.14
C HIS A 388 -4.47 -21.45 1.31
N LYS A 389 -4.13 -22.36 0.40
CA LYS A 389 -3.20 -22.05 -0.68
C LYS A 389 -4.02 -21.32 -1.74
N THR A 390 -3.79 -20.04 -1.91
CA THR A 390 -4.44 -19.25 -2.96
C THR A 390 -3.34 -18.64 -3.82
N TRP A 391 -3.19 -19.16 -5.03
CA TRP A 391 -2.22 -18.70 -6.00
C TRP A 391 -2.93 -17.93 -7.11
N MET A 392 -2.34 -16.79 -7.46
CA MET A 392 -2.80 -15.97 -8.57
C MET A 392 -1.59 -15.44 -9.34
N ASN A 393 -1.81 -15.14 -10.61
CA ASN A 393 -0.84 -14.45 -11.44
C ASN A 393 -1.17 -12.97 -11.40
N TYR A 394 -0.15 -12.17 -11.12
CA TYR A 394 -0.23 -10.74 -11.30
C TYR A 394 0.67 -10.33 -12.46
N HIS A 395 0.06 -9.68 -13.43
CA HIS A 395 0.69 -9.21 -14.64
C HIS A 395 0.98 -7.72 -14.51
N TRP A 396 2.24 -7.33 -14.70
CA TRP A 396 2.69 -5.93 -14.68
C TRP A 396 3.49 -5.63 -15.93
N TYR A 397 3.00 -4.71 -16.76
CA TYR A 397 3.58 -4.38 -18.05
C TYR A 397 3.87 -2.87 -18.08
N LEU A 398 5.15 -2.52 -18.18
CA LEU A 398 5.57 -1.13 -18.37
C LEU A 398 5.78 -0.87 -19.86
N PHE A 399 5.15 0.18 -20.37
CA PHE A 399 5.27 0.54 -21.78
C PHE A 399 5.30 2.06 -21.98
N ARG A 400 5.90 2.47 -23.09
CA ARG A 400 5.87 3.84 -23.59
C ARG A 400 4.88 3.93 -24.74
N ALA A 401 3.94 4.88 -24.68
CA ALA A 401 2.97 5.06 -25.75
C ALA A 401 3.64 5.59 -27.03
N LYS A 402 3.33 5.01 -28.20
CA LYS A 402 3.80 5.55 -29.50
C LYS A 402 2.80 6.55 -30.11
N GLY A 403 1.53 6.48 -29.72
CA GLY A 403 0.47 7.36 -30.19
C GLY A 403 -0.49 7.78 -29.08
N LYS A 404 -1.62 8.40 -29.48
CA LYS A 404 -2.68 8.84 -28.56
C LYS A 404 -3.62 7.72 -28.10
N SER A 405 -3.55 6.57 -28.74
CA SER A 405 -4.20 5.35 -28.32
C SER A 405 -3.31 4.13 -28.58
N ALA A 406 -3.62 3.05 -27.89
CA ALA A 406 -3.02 1.73 -28.03
C ALA A 406 -4.13 0.69 -28.01
N ARG A 407 -3.82 -0.59 -28.24
CA ARG A 407 -4.78 -1.69 -28.11
C ARG A 407 -4.23 -2.71 -27.14
N VAL A 408 -5.09 -3.21 -26.25
CA VAL A 408 -4.79 -4.38 -25.42
C VAL A 408 -5.64 -5.55 -25.89
N THR A 409 -5.00 -6.69 -26.11
CA THR A 409 -5.64 -7.97 -26.44
C THR A 409 -5.19 -9.00 -25.40
N ILE A 410 -6.13 -9.73 -24.81
CA ILE A 410 -5.86 -10.74 -23.79
C ILE A 410 -6.45 -12.06 -24.25
N THR A 411 -5.62 -13.11 -24.27
CA THR A 411 -6.03 -14.45 -24.67
C THR A 411 -5.67 -15.50 -23.63
N ASP A 412 -6.47 -16.56 -23.54
CA ASP A 412 -6.25 -17.73 -22.68
C ASP A 412 -5.31 -18.80 -23.30
N TRP A 413 -4.69 -18.47 -24.42
CA TRP A 413 -3.56 -19.19 -25.01
C TRP A 413 -2.26 -18.40 -24.82
N LYS A 414 -1.13 -19.10 -24.83
CA LYS A 414 0.20 -18.48 -24.74
C LYS A 414 0.72 -17.98 -26.10
N ALA A 415 0.30 -18.60 -27.19
CA ALA A 415 0.66 -18.25 -28.57
C ALA A 415 -0.46 -18.72 -29.52
N ASP A 416 -0.50 -18.21 -30.75
CA ASP A 416 -1.59 -18.49 -31.71
C ASP A 416 -1.74 -19.96 -32.09
N ALA A 417 -0.66 -20.74 -32.04
CA ALA A 417 -0.64 -22.14 -32.48
C ALA A 417 -0.82 -23.15 -31.34
N GLU A 418 -0.72 -22.74 -30.07
CA GLU A 418 -0.73 -23.67 -28.95
C GLU A 418 -1.47 -23.11 -27.72
N PRO A 419 -2.47 -23.84 -27.19
CA PRO A 419 -3.17 -23.48 -25.97
C PRO A 419 -2.23 -23.33 -24.77
N ALA A 420 -1.17 -24.16 -24.73
CA ALA A 420 -0.13 -24.18 -23.69
C ALA A 420 -0.63 -24.34 -22.25
N GLY A 421 -1.89 -24.79 -22.07
CA GLY A 421 -2.53 -25.15 -20.81
C GLY A 421 -3.67 -26.15 -21.06
N PRO A 422 -4.27 -26.74 -20.02
CA PRO A 422 -5.30 -27.77 -20.19
C PRO A 422 -6.54 -27.23 -20.91
N VAL A 423 -7.03 -27.98 -21.90
CA VAL A 423 -8.34 -27.75 -22.53
C VAL A 423 -9.42 -27.92 -21.46
N GLY A 424 -10.43 -27.05 -21.48
CA GLY A 424 -11.50 -26.99 -20.49
C GLY A 424 -11.12 -26.28 -19.18
N GLN A 425 -9.84 -25.94 -18.96
CA GLN A 425 -9.46 -25.11 -17.80
C GLN A 425 -10.16 -23.76 -17.90
N GLN A 426 -10.79 -23.36 -16.80
CA GLN A 426 -11.45 -22.08 -16.66
C GLN A 426 -10.51 -21.09 -15.96
N LEU A 427 -10.08 -20.05 -16.66
CA LEU A 427 -9.31 -18.95 -16.07
C LEU A 427 -10.20 -17.75 -15.84
N MET A 428 -10.06 -17.11 -14.68
CA MET A 428 -10.77 -15.89 -14.33
C MET A 428 -9.82 -14.69 -14.34
N PHE A 429 -10.28 -13.58 -14.94
CA PHE A 429 -9.53 -12.36 -15.18
C PHE A 429 -10.26 -11.17 -14.54
N ASN A 430 -9.54 -10.31 -13.82
CA ASN A 430 -10.02 -9.00 -13.36
C ASN A 430 -8.84 -8.07 -13.04
N PHE A 431 -9.12 -6.93 -12.38
CA PHE A 431 -8.12 -5.93 -12.01
C PHE A 431 -7.42 -5.27 -13.20
N LEU A 432 -8.06 -5.24 -14.38
CA LEU A 432 -7.49 -4.67 -15.60
C LEU A 432 -7.43 -3.15 -15.47
N GLN A 433 -6.25 -2.57 -15.61
CA GLN A 433 -6.06 -1.13 -15.51
C GLN A 433 -4.87 -0.65 -16.31
N VAL A 434 -4.99 0.58 -16.81
CA VAL A 434 -3.87 1.36 -17.36
C VAL A 434 -3.79 2.68 -16.62
N HIS A 435 -2.61 3.02 -16.11
CA HIS A 435 -2.35 4.28 -15.43
C HIS A 435 -1.00 4.87 -15.85
N PRO A 436 -0.86 6.21 -15.87
CA PRO A 436 0.44 6.85 -16.06
C PRO A 436 1.45 6.36 -15.04
N TYR A 437 2.66 6.05 -15.49
CA TYR A 437 3.77 5.64 -14.62
C TYR A 437 4.51 6.89 -14.11
N TYR A 438 4.79 6.96 -12.81
CA TYR A 438 5.65 8.00 -12.26
C TYR A 438 7.11 7.66 -12.64
N PRO A 439 7.76 8.46 -13.50
CA PRO A 439 9.05 8.07 -14.08
C PRO A 439 10.16 8.11 -13.04
N MET A 440 11.16 7.26 -13.23
CA MET A 440 12.49 7.49 -12.66
C MET A 440 13.05 8.70 -13.43
N GLU A 441 13.48 9.77 -12.77
CA GLU A 441 14.29 10.78 -13.45
C GLU A 441 15.53 10.06 -14.02
N GLU A 442 15.74 10.19 -15.33
CA GLU A 442 16.84 9.53 -16.06
C GLU A 442 18.19 9.96 -15.49
#